data_AF-A0A7X0QS04-F1
#
_entry.id   AF-A0A7X0QS04-F1
#
_cell.length_a   1.000
_cell.length_b   1.000
_cell.length_c   1.000
_cell.angle_alpha   90.00
_cell.angle_beta   90.00
_cell.angle_gamma   90.00
#
_symmetry.space_group_name_H-M   'P 1'
#
loop_
_entity.id
_entity.type
_entity.pdbx_description
1 polymer ?
#
loop_
_entity_poly.entity_id
_entity_poly.type
_entity_poly.pdbx_seq_one_letter_code
_entity_poly.pdbx_strand_id
1 'polypeptide(L)'
;MSDASPAMTECELDSAIAELEHQMADLQLHHRDLFAYANAWAERHDAIMRRAPEELREATSARLRRIGIRWGLADGARMTAQFPALRRA
;
A
#
# COMPACT_ATOMS: atom_id res chain seq x y z
N MET A 1 5.10 -28.80 4.33
CA MET A 1 4.93 -28.09 5.62
C MET A 1 3.99 -26.93 5.35
N SER A 2 2.72 -27.05 5.76
CA SER A 2 1.75 -25.97 5.59
C SER A 2 2.03 -24.89 6.63
N ASP A 3 2.82 -23.88 6.27
CA ASP A 3 2.89 -22.63 7.02
C ASP A 3 1.66 -21.79 6.67
N ALA A 4 0.48 -22.30 7.04
CA ALA A 4 -0.75 -21.52 6.99
C ALA A 4 -0.80 -20.69 8.27
N SER A 5 0.03 -19.63 8.32
CA SER A 5 -0.18 -18.59 9.31
C SER A 5 -1.64 -18.16 9.26
N PRO A 6 -2.36 -18.11 10.40
CA PRO A 6 -3.78 -17.85 10.42
C PRO A 6 -4.08 -16.51 9.74
N ALA A 7 -5.20 -16.47 9.00
CA ALA A 7 -5.70 -15.25 8.43
C ALA A 7 -5.91 -14.20 9.54
N MET A 8 -5.54 -12.96 9.26
CA MET A 8 -5.76 -11.86 10.19
C MET A 8 -7.24 -11.51 10.24
N THR A 9 -7.69 -11.11 11.43
CA THR A 9 -8.96 -10.40 11.59
C THR A 9 -8.90 -9.05 10.87
N GLU A 10 -10.07 -8.45 10.62
CA GLU A 10 -10.16 -7.11 10.03
C GLU A 10 -9.39 -6.05 10.84
N CYS A 11 -9.48 -6.09 12.18
CA CYS A 11 -8.78 -5.16 13.07
C CYS A 11 -7.25 -5.34 13.03
N GLU A 12 -6.76 -6.58 12.97
CA GLU A 12 -5.33 -6.86 12.82
C GLU A 12 -4.81 -6.41 11.45
N LEU A 13 -5.61 -6.60 10.40
CA LEU A 13 -5.30 -6.17 9.04
C LEU A 13 -5.24 -4.64 8.94
N ASP A 14 -6.20 -3.94 9.55
CA ASP A 14 -6.20 -2.48 9.66
C ASP A 14 -4.94 -1.97 10.36
N SER A 15 -4.60 -2.59 11.49
CA SER A 15 -3.43 -2.24 12.28
C SER A 15 -2.14 -2.47 11.48
N ALA A 16 -2.04 -3.60 10.76
CA ALA A 16 -0.89 -3.91 9.91
C ALA A 16 -0.72 -2.92 8.74
N ILE A 17 -1.82 -2.50 8.12
CA ILE A 17 -1.80 -1.49 7.04
C ILE A 17 -1.38 -0.12 7.59
N ALA A 18 -1.93 0.29 8.74
CA ALA A 18 -1.58 1.55 9.37
C ALA A 18 -0.10 1.60 9.79
N GLU A 19 0.40 0.51 10.34
CA GLU A 19 1.81 0.36 10.70
C GLU A 19 2.72 0.44 9.46
N LEU A 20 2.37 -0.26 8.38
CA LEU A 20 3.10 -0.13 7.11
C LEU A 20 3.13 1.32 6.65
N GLU A 21 1.98 2.01 6.66
CA GLU A 21 1.89 3.41 6.24
C GLU A 21 2.78 4.34 7.08
N HIS A 22 2.87 4.10 8.39
CA HIS A 22 3.79 4.82 9.28
C HIS A 22 5.26 4.54 8.93
N GLN A 23 5.61 3.27 8.72
CA GLN A 23 6.96 2.83 8.38
C GLN A 23 7.46 3.34 7.02
N MET A 24 6.57 3.76 6.12
CA MET A 24 6.97 4.22 4.78
C MET A 24 7.96 5.39 4.82
N ALA A 25 7.80 6.31 5.78
CA ALA A 25 8.71 7.43 5.97
C ALA A 25 10.11 6.95 6.34
N ASP A 26 10.19 5.99 7.27
CA ASP A 26 11.46 5.40 7.68
C ASP A 26 12.09 4.58 6.57
N LEU A 27 11.31 3.79 5.83
CA LEU A 27 11.79 3.02 4.68
C LEU A 27 12.44 3.93 3.64
N GLN A 28 11.81 5.08 3.33
CA GLN A 28 12.37 6.02 2.38
C GLN A 28 13.69 6.65 2.88
N LEU A 29 13.81 6.91 4.18
CA LEU A 29 15.03 7.48 4.78
C LEU A 29 16.18 6.48 4.82
N HIS A 30 15.90 5.21 5.11
CA HIS A 30 16.91 4.16 5.28
C HIS A 30 17.36 3.54 3.94
N HIS A 31 16.49 3.55 2.92
CA HIS A 31 16.80 3.01 1.61
C HIS A 31 17.03 4.13 0.59
N ARG A 32 18.30 4.57 0.46
CA ARG A 32 18.68 5.58 -0.55
C ARG A 32 18.60 5.09 -1.99
N ASP A 33 18.53 3.76 -2.18
CA ASP A 33 18.37 3.13 -3.47
C ASP A 33 16.89 2.82 -3.73
N LEU A 34 16.38 3.29 -4.87
CA LEU A 34 14.97 3.15 -5.26
C LEU A 34 14.55 1.68 -5.36
N PHE A 35 15.42 0.80 -5.84
CA PHE A 35 15.14 -0.63 -5.94
C PHE A 35 15.08 -1.27 -4.55
N ALA A 36 16.01 -0.94 -3.67
CA ALA A 36 15.98 -1.41 -2.28
C ALA A 36 14.71 -0.95 -1.54
N TYR A 37 14.32 0.31 -1.75
CA TYR A 37 13.09 0.88 -1.20
C TYR A 37 11.83 0.17 -1.74
N ALA A 38 11.74 -0.01 -3.06
CA ALA A 38 10.62 -0.70 -3.68
C ALA A 38 10.51 -2.17 -3.25
N ASN A 39 11.65 -2.86 -3.12
CA ASN A 39 11.69 -4.23 -2.65
C ASN A 39 11.23 -4.35 -1.19
N ALA A 40 11.71 -3.46 -0.31
CA ALA A 40 11.30 -3.44 1.10
C ALA A 40 9.79 -3.19 1.28
N TRP A 41 9.19 -2.38 0.42
CA TRP A 41 7.73 -2.21 0.37
C TRP A 41 7.01 -3.45 -0.17
N ALA A 42 7.49 -4.03 -1.28
CA ALA A 42 6.88 -5.20 -1.89
C ALA A 42 6.84 -6.40 -0.92
N GLU A 43 7.92 -6.63 -0.18
CA GLU A 43 7.98 -7.69 0.84
C GLU A 43 6.90 -7.52 1.93
N ARG A 44 6.68 -6.29 2.38
CA ARG A 44 5.67 -5.97 3.41
C ARG A 44 4.26 -6.01 2.85
N HIS A 45 4.06 -5.53 1.63
CA HIS A 45 2.81 -5.67 0.88
C HIS A 45 2.41 -7.15 0.81
N ASP A 46 3.33 -8.01 0.38
CA ASP A 46 3.06 -9.43 0.18
C ASP A 46 2.82 -10.16 1.51
N ALA A 47 3.52 -9.77 2.58
CA ALA A 47 3.27 -10.30 3.91
C ALA A 47 1.84 -10.01 4.40
N ILE A 48 1.34 -8.79 4.18
CA ILE A 48 -0.04 -8.42 4.52
C ILE A 48 -1.04 -9.19 3.63
N MET A 49 -0.81 -9.23 2.31
CA MET A 49 -1.71 -9.91 1.36
C MET A 49 -1.76 -11.43 1.55
N ARG A 50 -0.69 -12.06 2.07
CA ARG A 50 -0.69 -13.49 2.38
C ARG A 50 -1.59 -13.83 3.57
N ARG A 51 -1.76 -12.88 4.50
CA ARG A 51 -2.55 -13.04 5.72
C ARG A 51 -3.94 -12.41 5.65
N ALA A 52 -4.26 -11.70 4.56
CA ALA A 52 -5.58 -11.14 4.34
C ALA A 52 -6.61 -12.26 4.07
N PRO A 53 -7.75 -12.30 4.80
CA PRO A 53 -8.84 -13.24 4.54
C PRO A 53 -9.48 -12.95 3.19
N GLU A 54 -9.99 -13.99 2.52
CA GLU A 54 -10.45 -13.94 1.12
C GLU A 54 -11.48 -12.81 0.89
N GLU A 55 -12.39 -12.63 1.84
CA GLU A 55 -13.48 -11.65 1.79
C GLU A 55 -12.96 -10.19 1.83
N LEU A 56 -11.76 -9.98 2.37
CA LEU A 56 -11.15 -8.65 2.49
C LEU A 56 -10.02 -8.41 1.50
N ARG A 57 -9.54 -9.44 0.76
CA ARG A 57 -8.36 -9.35 -0.11
C ARG A 57 -8.42 -8.19 -1.09
N GLU A 58 -9.57 -7.97 -1.74
CA GLU A 58 -9.72 -6.88 -2.72
C GLU A 58 -9.62 -5.51 -2.04
N ALA A 59 -10.32 -5.32 -0.93
CA ALA A 59 -10.30 -4.08 -0.16
C ALA A 59 -8.89 -3.78 0.39
N THR A 60 -8.19 -4.79 0.89
CA THR A 60 -6.79 -4.72 1.34
C THR A 60 -5.87 -4.33 0.20
N SER A 61 -5.95 -5.03 -0.94
CA SER A 61 -5.14 -4.74 -2.11
C SER A 61 -5.34 -3.30 -2.60
N ALA A 62 -6.59 -2.82 -2.61
CA ALA A 62 -6.90 -1.45 -3.00
C ALA A 62 -6.28 -0.40 -2.05
N ARG A 63 -6.27 -0.67 -0.74
CA ARG A 63 -5.63 0.20 0.26
C ARG A 63 -4.12 0.23 0.13
N LEU A 64 -3.49 -0.94 0.05
CA LEU A 64 -2.05 -1.05 -0.13
C LEU A 64 -1.59 -0.40 -1.44
N ARG A 65 -2.38 -0.54 -2.52
CA ARG A 65 -2.11 0.15 -3.79
C ARG A 65 -2.15 1.68 -3.64
N ARG A 66 -3.13 2.23 -2.90
CA ARG A 66 -3.19 3.70 -2.64
C ARG A 66 -1.96 4.18 -1.87
N ILE A 67 -1.48 3.40 -0.91
CA ILE A 67 -0.23 3.69 -0.20
C ILE A 67 0.93 3.67 -1.20
N GLY A 68 1.07 2.62 -2.00
CA GLY A 68 2.11 2.51 -3.03
C GLY A 68 2.12 3.70 -3.99
N ILE A 69 0.94 4.16 -4.46
CA ILE A 69 0.82 5.35 -5.32
C ILE A 69 1.31 6.61 -4.60
N ARG A 70 0.88 6.83 -3.36
CA ARG A 70 1.27 8.02 -2.57
C ARG A 70 2.78 8.12 -2.42
N TRP A 71 3.44 6.98 -2.29
CA TRP A 71 4.88 6.86 -2.06
C TRP A 71 5.70 6.61 -3.33
N GLY A 72 5.08 6.61 -4.52
CA GLY A 72 5.77 6.46 -5.81
C GLY A 72 6.20 5.04 -6.16
N LEU A 73 5.61 4.03 -5.53
CA LEU A 73 5.95 2.61 -5.66
C LEU A 73 4.95 1.79 -6.49
N ALA A 74 3.81 2.37 -6.83
CA ALA A 74 2.82 1.78 -7.71
C ALA A 74 2.30 2.81 -8.71
N ASP A 75 1.92 2.34 -9.89
CA ASP A 75 1.33 3.19 -10.92
C ASP A 75 -0.02 3.73 -10.44
N GLY A 76 -0.04 5.04 -10.24
CA GLY A 76 -1.25 5.82 -10.03
C GLY A 76 -1.63 6.53 -11.31
N ALA A 77 -2.89 6.41 -11.73
CA ALA A 77 -3.43 7.38 -12.66
C ALA A 77 -3.45 8.73 -11.95
N ARG A 78 -2.43 9.58 -12.18
CA ARG A 78 -2.55 11.01 -11.93
C ARG A 78 -3.62 11.50 -12.87
N MET A 79 -4.86 11.55 -12.39
CA MET A 79 -5.95 12.20 -13.09
C MET A 79 -5.64 13.70 -13.05
N THR A 80 -4.76 14.18 -13.92
CA THR A 80 -4.65 15.60 -14.25
C THR A 80 -5.84 15.95 -15.12
N ALA A 81 -7.05 15.83 -14.57
CA ALA A 81 -8.15 16.63 -15.08
C ALA A 81 -7.76 18.06 -14.72
N GLN A 82 -7.21 18.79 -15.71
CA GLN A 82 -7.15 20.24 -15.63
C GLN A 82 -8.57 20.69 -15.28
N PHE A 83 -8.79 21.18 -14.07
CA PHE A 83 -10.03 21.85 -13.71
C PHE A 83 -10.15 23.04 -14.65
N PRO A 84 -11.10 23.06 -15.61
CA PRO A 84 -11.34 24.27 -16.36
C PRO A 84 -11.90 25.24 -15.33
N ALA A 85 -11.15 26.29 -15.00
CA ALA A 85 -11.69 27.39 -14.21
C ALA A 85 -12.96 27.85 -14.92
N LEU A 86 -14.11 27.75 -14.23
CA LEU A 86 -15.39 28.19 -14.74
C LEU A 86 -15.24 29.65 -15.20
N ARG A 87 -15.18 29.89 -16.52
CA ARG A 87 -15.41 31.25 -17.04
C ARG A 87 -16.88 31.55 -16.79
N ARG A 88 -17.15 32.39 -15.79
CA ARG A 88 -18.41 33.10 -15.68
C ARG A 88 -18.65 33.85 -16.99
N ALA A 89 -19.77 33.56 -17.64
CA ALA A 89 -20.47 34.45 -18.55
C ALA A 89 -21.83 34.73 -17.92
#